data_AF-A0A538P2B3-F1
#
_entry.id   AF-A0A538P2B3-F1
#
_cell.length_a   1.000
_cell.length_b   1.000
_cell.length_c   1.000
_cell.angle_alpha   90.00
_cell.angle_beta   90.00
_cell.angle_gamma   90.00
#
_symmetry.space_group_name_H-M   'P 1'
#
loop_
_entity.id
_entity.type
_entity.pdbx_description
1 polymer ?
#
loop_
_entity_poly.entity_id
_entity_poly.type
_entity_poly.pdbx_seq_one_letter_code
_entity_poly.pdbx_strand_id
1 'polypeptide(L)'
;MAAVQEQVEAHYRSDIVDKVRRAGGMISVGNTTVRLAKQFGFCYGVERAIDLAYAARKVFKDRRLFIVGEIIHNPEVNHQIASLGIKNLTGKNKQADISDLGPEDV
;
A
#
# COMPACT_ATOMS: atom_id res chain seq x y z
N MET A 1 6.43 -5.00 11.14
CA MET A 1 7.02 -3.76 10.61
C MET A 1 7.80 -4.12 9.35
N ALA A 2 8.94 -4.82 9.43
CA ALA A 2 9.76 -5.14 8.25
C ALA A 2 9.05 -5.91 7.11
N ALA A 3 8.48 -7.10 7.36
CA ALA A 3 8.09 -8.03 6.28
C ALA A 3 7.06 -7.50 5.25
N VAL A 4 6.26 -6.51 5.62
CA VAL A 4 5.19 -5.95 4.79
C VAL A 4 5.70 -4.76 4.00
N GLN A 5 6.35 -3.83 4.71
CA GLN A 5 7.12 -2.76 4.11
C GLN A 5 8.08 -3.34 3.07
N GLU A 6 8.70 -4.49 3.37
CA GLU A 6 9.62 -5.20 2.49
C GLU A 6 8.94 -5.82 1.28
N GLN A 7 7.70 -6.32 1.38
CA GLN A 7 6.93 -6.80 0.21
C GLN A 7 6.49 -5.64 -0.70
N VAL A 8 5.99 -4.56 -0.11
CA VAL A 8 5.59 -3.35 -0.82
C VAL A 8 6.84 -2.68 -1.46
N GLU A 9 7.92 -2.49 -0.69
CA GLU A 9 9.20 -1.99 -1.19
C GLU A 9 9.78 -2.89 -2.28
N ALA A 10 9.73 -4.23 -2.14
CA ALA A 10 10.25 -5.13 -3.16
C ALA A 10 9.49 -5.02 -4.47
N HIS A 11 8.16 -4.83 -4.42
CA HIS A 11 7.34 -4.60 -5.62
C HIS A 11 7.62 -3.25 -6.29
N TYR A 12 7.99 -2.23 -5.50
CA TYR A 12 8.19 -0.86 -6.00
C TYR A 12 9.67 -0.45 -6.14
N ARG A 13 10.62 -1.34 -5.83
CA ARG A 13 12.04 -1.16 -6.11
C ARG A 13 12.35 -1.53 -7.55
N SER A 14 13.13 -0.69 -8.21
CA SER A 14 13.53 -0.88 -9.59
C SER A 14 15.00 -0.56 -9.74
N ASP A 15 15.77 -1.54 -10.22
CA ASP A 15 17.20 -1.36 -10.52
C ASP A 15 17.45 -0.21 -11.50
N ILE A 16 16.50 0.04 -12.42
CA ILE A 16 16.59 1.15 -13.37
C ILE A 16 16.45 2.48 -12.62
N VAL A 17 15.45 2.61 -11.75
CA VAL A 17 15.24 3.82 -10.94
C VAL A 17 16.45 4.07 -10.05
N ASP A 18 17.01 3.02 -9.44
CA ASP A 18 18.21 3.12 -8.61
C ASP A 18 19.44 3.54 -9.41
N LYS A 19 19.62 3.02 -10.63
CA LYS A 19 20.67 3.48 -11.55
C LYS A 19 20.49 4.97 -11.90
N VAL A 20 19.27 5.40 -12.22
CA VAL A 20 18.98 6.81 -12.53
C VAL A 20 19.24 7.71 -11.32
N ARG A 21 18.85 7.29 -10.10
CA ARG A 21 19.16 8.01 -8.85
C ARG A 21 20.67 8.16 -8.66
N ARG A 22 21.44 7.08 -8.80
CA ARG A 22 22.90 7.09 -8.67
C ARG A 22 23.58 7.96 -9.72
N ALA A 23 22.98 8.10 -10.91
CA ALA A 23 23.46 8.98 -11.98
C ALA A 23 23.07 10.47 -11.79
N GLY A 24 22.55 10.88 -10.62
CA GLY A 24 22.15 12.26 -10.35
C GLY A 24 20.72 12.59 -10.77
N GLY A 25 19.86 11.57 -10.96
CA GLY A 25 18.45 11.74 -11.29
C GLY A 25 18.19 11.99 -12.77
N MET A 26 19.17 11.78 -13.64
CA MET A 26 19.02 11.97 -15.08
C MET A 26 19.83 10.92 -15.84
N ILE A 27 19.22 10.37 -16.89
CA ILE A 27 19.91 9.50 -17.86
C ILE A 27 19.51 9.90 -19.27
N SER A 28 20.41 9.70 -20.23
CA SER A 28 20.13 9.91 -21.66
C SER A 28 20.38 8.62 -22.42
N VAL A 29 19.43 8.25 -23.28
CA VAL A 29 19.49 7.08 -24.16
C VAL A 29 19.20 7.55 -25.58
N GLY A 30 20.23 7.58 -26.43
CA GLY A 30 20.16 8.22 -27.74
C GLY A 30 19.76 9.69 -27.61
N ASN A 31 18.64 10.07 -28.23
CA ASN A 31 18.11 11.43 -28.20
C ASN A 31 17.06 11.66 -27.09
N THR A 32 16.80 10.67 -26.25
CA THR A 32 15.80 10.75 -25.18
C THR A 32 16.47 10.94 -23.83
N THR A 33 16.02 11.94 -23.07
CA THR A 33 16.48 12.18 -21.71
C THR A 33 15.36 11.88 -20.71
N VAL A 34 15.62 11.01 -19.76
CA VAL A 34 14.73 10.71 -18.63
C VAL A 34 15.21 11.49 -17.42
N ARG A 35 14.30 12.24 -16.80
CA ARG A 35 14.54 12.99 -15.56
C ARG A 35 13.67 12.43 -14.45
N LEU A 36 14.30 12.01 -13.37
CA LEU A 36 13.61 11.52 -12.19
C LEU A 36 13.22 12.69 -11.31
N ALA A 37 11.98 12.68 -10.82
CA ALA A 37 11.54 13.65 -9.82
C ALA A 37 12.39 13.55 -8.55
N LYS A 38 12.65 14.68 -7.89
CA LYS A 38 13.43 14.70 -6.64
C LYS A 38 12.72 13.95 -5.51
N GLN A 39 11.39 13.96 -5.50
CA GLN A 39 10.54 13.29 -4.54
C GLN A 39 9.44 12.56 -5.29
N PHE A 40 9.31 11.25 -5.07
CA PHE A 40 8.29 10.39 -5.65
C PHE A 40 8.18 9.11 -4.80
N GLY A 41 7.05 8.42 -4.91
CA GLY A 41 6.75 7.23 -4.12
C GLY A 41 5.67 7.50 -3.07
N PHE A 42 5.64 6.68 -2.03
CA PHE A 42 4.67 6.82 -0.95
C PHE A 42 5.06 7.97 -0.02
N CYS A 43 4.04 8.72 0.41
CA CYS A 43 4.21 9.66 1.50
C CYS A 43 4.05 8.92 2.84
N TYR A 44 4.55 9.53 3.91
CA TYR A 44 4.44 8.99 5.26
C TYR A 44 3.00 8.59 5.65
N GLY A 45 2.00 9.35 5.21
CA GLY A 45 0.59 9.02 5.50
C GLY A 45 0.15 7.69 4.89
N VAL A 46 0.62 7.39 3.67
CA VAL A 46 0.33 6.12 2.99
C VAL A 46 1.05 4.97 3.67
N GLU A 47 2.35 5.13 3.96
CA GLU A 47 3.14 4.10 4.66
C GLU A 47 2.53 3.77 6.01
N ARG A 48 2.19 4.80 6.78
CA ARG A 48 1.56 4.65 8.09
C ARG A 48 0.20 3.95 7.98
N ALA A 49 -0.64 4.29 7.01
CA ALA A 49 -1.94 3.64 6.84
C ALA A 49 -1.79 2.12 6.59
N ILE A 50 -0.87 1.76 5.69
CA ILE A 50 -0.53 0.36 5.39
C ILE A 50 -0.02 -0.34 6.66
N ASP A 51 0.94 0.27 7.36
CA ASP A 51 1.49 -0.30 8.60
C ASP A 51 0.42 -0.58 9.66
N LEU A 52 -0.54 0.34 9.84
CA LEU A 52 -1.63 0.15 10.77
C LEU A 52 -2.52 -1.03 10.40
N ALA A 53 -2.85 -1.20 9.12
CA ALA A 53 -3.69 -2.32 8.67
C ALA A 53 -3.03 -3.68 8.94
N TYR A 54 -1.73 -3.80 8.65
CA TYR A 54 -0.99 -5.02 8.93
C TYR A 54 -0.76 -5.25 10.43
N ALA A 55 -0.51 -4.19 11.20
CA ALA A 55 -0.43 -4.27 12.65
C ALA A 55 -1.75 -4.75 13.25
N ALA A 56 -2.89 -4.22 12.79
CA ALA A 56 -4.22 -4.65 13.20
C ALA A 56 -4.43 -6.14 12.91
N ARG A 57 -4.09 -6.62 11.71
CA ARG A 57 -4.18 -8.06 11.37
C ARG A 57 -3.33 -8.93 12.30
N LYS A 58 -2.15 -8.46 12.70
CA LYS A 58 -1.25 -9.19 13.60
C LYS A 58 -1.75 -9.22 15.04
N VAL A 59 -2.34 -8.13 15.53
CA VAL A 59 -2.85 -8.01 16.91
C VAL A 59 -4.18 -8.73 17.05
N PHE A 60 -5.09 -8.55 16.10
CA PHE A 60 -6.46 -9.05 16.15
C PHE A 60 -6.65 -10.30 15.30
N LYS A 61 -5.81 -11.32 15.49
CA LYS A 61 -5.72 -12.50 14.60
C LYS A 61 -7.05 -13.23 14.37
N ASP A 62 -7.93 -13.26 15.37
CA ASP A 62 -9.18 -14.04 15.33
C ASP A 62 -10.42 -13.15 15.17
N ARG A 63 -10.24 -11.84 15.01
CA ARG A 63 -11.34 -10.88 14.80
C ARG A 63 -11.48 -10.54 13.33
N ARG A 64 -12.72 -10.24 12.92
CA ARG A 64 -13.00 -9.67 11.60
C ARG A 64 -12.51 -8.21 11.62
N LEU A 65 -11.79 -7.84 10.57
CA LEU A 65 -11.24 -6.51 10.41
C LEU A 65 -11.93 -5.82 9.25
N PHE A 66 -12.28 -4.56 9.46
CA PHE A 66 -12.94 -3.75 8.46
C PHE A 66 -12.22 -2.43 8.24
N ILE A 67 -12.37 -1.87 7.04
CA ILE A 67 -11.94 -0.51 6.72
C ILE A 67 -13.08 0.26 6.06
N VAL A 68 -13.10 1.56 6.27
CA VAL A 68 -14.06 2.46 5.63
C VAL A 68 -13.40 3.04 4.38
N GLY A 69 -13.80 2.53 3.21
CA GLY A 69 -13.24 2.92 1.93
C GLY A 69 -11.94 2.18 1.60
N GLU A 70 -11.33 2.57 0.48
CA GLU A 70 -10.02 2.06 0.09
C GLU A 70 -8.93 2.59 1.02
N ILE A 71 -7.93 1.77 1.35
CA ILE A 71 -6.82 2.21 2.20
C ILE A 71 -6.02 3.33 1.52
N ILE A 72 -5.83 3.17 0.21
CA ILE A 72 -5.25 4.14 -0.72
C ILE A 72 -5.85 3.90 -2.11
N HIS A 73 -5.83 4.89 -2.99
CA HIS A 73 -6.27 4.74 -4.39
C HIS A 73 -5.23 4.03 -5.26
N ASN A 74 -4.80 2.84 -4.83
CA ASN A 74 -3.93 1.92 -5.56
C ASN A 74 -4.57 0.52 -5.54
N PRO A 75 -5.04 0.00 -6.69
CA PRO A 75 -5.70 -1.29 -6.76
C PRO A 75 -4.86 -2.47 -6.23
N GLU A 76 -3.55 -2.45 -6.45
CA GLU A 76 -2.64 -3.51 -6.02
C GLU A 76 -2.55 -3.56 -4.48
N VAL A 77 -2.37 -2.41 -3.84
CA VAL A 77 -2.33 -2.33 -2.38
C VAL A 77 -3.69 -2.70 -1.77
N ASN A 78 -4.80 -2.28 -2.36
CA ASN A 78 -6.13 -2.70 -1.90
C ASN A 78 -6.33 -4.21 -2.00
N HIS A 79 -5.83 -4.85 -3.06
CA HIS A 79 -5.88 -6.29 -3.19
C HIS A 79 -5.04 -7.00 -2.12
N GLN A 80 -3.85 -6.49 -1.80
CA GLN A 80 -3.03 -7.01 -0.71
C GLN A 80 -3.77 -6.92 0.64
N ILE A 81 -4.37 -5.77 0.95
CA ILE A 81 -5.15 -5.61 2.19
C ILE A 81 -6.36 -6.56 2.23
N ALA A 82 -7.08 -6.73 1.12
CA ALA A 82 -8.17 -7.69 1.04
C ALA A 82 -7.68 -9.14 1.26
N SER A 83 -6.48 -9.49 0.77
CA SER A 83 -5.87 -10.81 0.97
C SER A 83 -5.51 -11.10 2.44
N LEU A 84 -5.38 -10.08 3.28
CA LEU A 84 -5.25 -10.20 4.74
C LEU A 84 -6.60 -10.47 5.44
N GLY A 85 -7.70 -10.57 4.67
CA GLY A 85 -9.05 -10.73 5.21
C GLY A 85 -9.63 -9.44 5.81
N ILE A 86 -9.06 -8.29 5.49
CA ILE A 86 -9.60 -6.97 5.88
C ILE A 86 -10.64 -6.55 4.84
N LYS A 87 -11.88 -6.31 5.28
CA LYS A 87 -13.01 -6.06 4.38
C LYS A 87 -13.38 -4.58 4.32
N ASN A 88 -13.64 -4.09 3.12
CA ASN A 88 -14.10 -2.72 2.92
C ASN A 88 -15.63 -2.59 3.09
N LEU A 89 -16.08 -1.60 3.86
CA LEU A 89 -17.49 -1.33 4.15
C LEU A 89 -18.18 -0.38 3.17
N THR A 90 -17.44 0.39 2.37
CA THR A 90 -18.00 1.47 1.54
C THR A 90 -17.33 1.58 0.17
N GLY A 91 -17.93 2.37 -0.72
CA GLY A 91 -17.38 2.63 -2.05
C GLY A 91 -17.56 1.49 -3.04
N LYS A 92 -16.85 1.58 -4.17
CA LYS A 92 -17.03 0.66 -5.32
C LYS A 92 -16.60 -0.78 -5.02
N ASN A 93 -15.60 -0.93 -4.15
CA ASN A 93 -15.01 -2.21 -3.77
C ASN A 93 -15.54 -2.70 -2.40
N LYS A 94 -16.80 -2.40 -2.09
CA LYS A 94 -17.45 -2.83 -0.85
C LYS A 94 -17.55 -4.37 -0.80
N GLN A 95 -17.20 -4.94 0.36
CA GLN A 95 -17.15 -6.38 0.62
C GLN A 95 -18.01 -6.81 1.81
N ALA A 96 -18.50 -5.87 2.62
CA ALA A 96 -19.40 -6.11 3.74
C ALA A 96 -20.29 -4.90 3.99
N ASP A 97 -21.43 -5.11 4.66
CA ASP A 97 -22.33 -4.04 5.07
C ASP A 97 -22.04 -3.56 6.49
N ILE A 98 -22.24 -2.27 6.74
CA ILE A 98 -22.09 -1.69 8.09
C ILE A 98 -23.07 -2.35 9.07
N SER A 99 -24.23 -2.80 8.59
CA SER A 99 -25.21 -3.55 9.39
C SER A 99 -24.71 -4.93 9.84
N ASP A 100 -23.67 -5.48 9.21
CA ASP A 100 -23.13 -6.80 9.54
C ASP A 100 -22.12 -6.76 10.70
N LEU A 101 -21.81 -5.55 11.19
CA LEU A 101 -20.86 -5.32 12.26
C LEU A 101 -21.43 -5.74 13.62
N GLY A 102 -20.61 -6.38 14.43
CA GLY A 102 -20.88 -6.79 15.80
C GLY A 102 -19.89 -6.17 16.79
N PRO A 103 -20.15 -6.33 18.11
CA PRO A 103 -19.32 -5.73 19.16
C PRO A 103 -17.85 -6.18 19.16
N GLU A 104 -17.59 -7.36 18.60
CA GLU A 104 -16.26 -7.97 18.51
C GLU A 104 -15.55 -7.68 17.18
N ASP A 105 -16.08 -6.84 16.31
CA ASP A 105 -15.37 -6.41 15.10
C ASP A 105 -14.43 -5.24 15.38
N VAL A 106 -13.47 -5.03 14.48
CA VAL A 106 -12.49 -3.93 14.54
C VAL A 106 -12.51 -3.17 13.22
#